data_AF-A0A498H1L6-F1
#
_entry.id   AF-A0A498H1L6-F1
#
_cell.length_a   1.000
_cell.length_b   1.000
_cell.length_c   1.000
_cell.angle_alpha   90.00
_cell.angle_beta   90.00
_cell.angle_gamma   90.00
#
_symmetry.space_group_name_H-M   'P 1'
#
loop_
_entity.id
_entity.type
_entity.pdbx_description
1 polymer ?
#
loop_
_entity_poly.entity_id
_entity_poly.type
_entity_poly.pdbx_seq_one_letter_code
_entity_poly.pdbx_strand_id
1 'polypeptide(L)'
;MELSEQLSSVPGILRPFKAFITEMGLAEGAQIVYYGCPGTCTPFVELLAFAIRDLPLSQVFVPYVDELGARKLRMVTEVGMQVSAEPATVNPAVTVLMGGLSMPNVPVSRDQVLTTVGAHQSSALVGVCFMKMFEKMGWLESFDFDLIIDATIEPVNIWK
;
A
#
# COMPACT_ATOMS: atom_id res chain seq x y z
N MET A 1 1.24 6.39 17.43
CA MET A 1 -0.08 6.68 16.82
C MET A 1 -1.19 6.16 17.72
N GLU A 2 -2.32 6.84 17.75
CA GLU A 2 -3.52 6.42 18.50
C GLU A 2 -4.57 5.84 17.55
N LEU A 3 -5.40 4.91 18.02
CA LEU A 3 -6.50 4.34 17.22
C LEU A 3 -7.57 5.41 16.99
N SER A 4 -7.82 5.77 15.72
CA SER A 4 -8.86 6.74 15.35
C SER A 4 -10.24 6.11 15.22
N GLU A 5 -10.35 4.96 14.56
CA GLU A 5 -11.61 4.26 14.31
C GLU A 5 -11.42 2.74 14.15
N GLN A 6 -12.50 1.98 14.32
CA GLN A 6 -12.52 0.53 14.09
C GLN A 6 -13.66 0.17 13.15
N LEU A 7 -13.30 -0.38 11.98
CA LEU A 7 -14.25 -0.85 10.96
C LEU A 7 -14.09 -2.36 10.75
N SER A 8 -15.00 -2.96 9.98
CA SER A 8 -15.01 -4.41 9.75
C SER A 8 -15.00 -4.77 8.27
N SER A 9 -14.44 -5.95 7.99
CA SER A 9 -14.41 -6.57 6.66
C SER A 9 -13.69 -5.72 5.60
N VAL A 10 -13.80 -6.11 4.34
CA VAL A 10 -13.18 -5.42 3.20
C VAL A 10 -13.51 -3.92 3.15
N PRO A 11 -14.77 -3.46 3.35
CA PRO A 11 -15.07 -2.03 3.36
C PRO A 11 -14.31 -1.25 4.45
N GLY A 12 -13.99 -1.88 5.58
CA GLY A 12 -13.20 -1.27 6.65
C GLY A 12 -11.73 -1.03 6.28
N ILE A 13 -11.22 -1.69 5.23
CA ILE A 13 -9.90 -1.41 4.65
C ILE A 13 -10.02 -0.32 3.58
N LEU A 14 -11.01 -0.43 2.70
CA LEU A 14 -11.06 0.37 1.48
C LEU A 14 -11.62 1.78 1.66
N ARG A 15 -12.61 1.96 2.54
CA ARG A 15 -13.24 3.27 2.77
C ARG A 15 -12.28 4.28 3.42
N PRO A 16 -11.58 3.96 4.52
CA PRO A 16 -10.64 4.93 5.10
C PRO A 16 -9.49 5.23 4.15
N PHE A 17 -9.00 4.24 3.40
CA PHE A 17 -8.00 4.48 2.36
C PHE A 17 -8.50 5.48 1.30
N LYS A 18 -9.69 5.25 0.72
CA LYS A 18 -10.26 6.16 -0.27
C LYS A 18 -10.52 7.55 0.32
N ALA A 19 -11.04 7.63 1.55
CA ALA A 19 -11.33 8.90 2.22
C ALA A 19 -10.05 9.73 2.37
N PHE A 20 -8.99 9.13 2.92
CA PHE A 20 -7.68 9.78 3.07
C PHE A 20 -7.15 10.32 1.75
N ILE A 21 -7.12 9.49 0.69
CA ILE A 21 -6.63 9.91 -0.64
C ILE A 21 -7.49 11.04 -1.22
N THR A 22 -8.81 11.01 -1.01
CA THR A 22 -9.73 12.05 -1.51
C THR A 22 -9.54 13.38 -0.78
N GLU A 23 -9.38 13.34 0.54
CA GLU A 23 -9.19 14.52 1.39
C GLU A 23 -7.88 15.24 1.11
N MET A 24 -6.85 14.52 0.65
CA MET A 24 -5.59 15.13 0.21
C MET A 24 -5.74 16.06 -1.00
N GLY A 25 -6.82 15.98 -1.78
CA GLY A 25 -7.08 16.88 -2.91
C GLY A 25 -5.96 16.86 -3.97
N LEU A 26 -5.37 15.69 -4.22
CA LEU A 26 -4.24 15.53 -5.12
C LEU A 26 -4.56 15.99 -6.55
N ALA A 27 -3.56 16.57 -7.21
CA ALA A 27 -3.68 16.97 -8.61
C ALA A 27 -3.90 15.77 -9.54
N GLU A 28 -4.58 16.00 -10.67
CA GLU A 28 -4.73 15.00 -11.72
C GLU A 28 -3.35 14.48 -12.17
N GLY A 29 -3.24 13.16 -12.31
CA GLY A 29 -2.00 12.47 -12.65
C GLY A 29 -1.04 12.25 -11.48
N ALA A 30 -1.33 12.78 -10.28
CA ALA A 30 -0.53 12.49 -9.08
C ALA A 30 -0.43 10.98 -8.84
N GLN A 31 0.71 10.53 -8.33
CA GLN A 31 1.04 9.11 -8.28
C GLN A 31 0.84 8.52 -6.89
N ILE A 32 0.13 7.40 -6.83
CA ILE A 32 0.09 6.50 -5.67
C ILE A 32 1.01 5.33 -5.95
N VAL A 33 2.04 5.15 -5.12
CA VAL A 33 3.06 4.11 -5.29
C VAL A 33 2.97 3.10 -4.17
N TYR A 34 2.74 1.85 -4.53
CA TYR A 34 2.60 0.73 -3.61
C TYR A 34 3.88 -0.10 -3.58
N TYR A 35 4.57 -0.14 -2.45
CA TYR A 35 5.73 -1.00 -2.23
C TYR A 35 5.28 -2.26 -1.49
N GLY A 36 5.57 -3.43 -2.04
CA GLY A 36 5.12 -4.68 -1.44
C GLY A 36 5.78 -5.93 -1.97
N CYS A 37 5.63 -7.03 -1.24
CA CYS A 37 6.10 -8.34 -1.66
C CYS A 37 5.28 -8.86 -2.86
N PRO A 38 5.92 -9.19 -4.00
CA PRO A 38 5.23 -9.81 -5.12
C PRO A 38 4.50 -11.10 -4.71
N GLY A 39 3.30 -11.29 -5.24
CA GLY A 39 2.47 -12.48 -4.98
C GLY A 39 1.61 -12.37 -3.74
N THR A 40 2.17 -12.00 -2.58
CA THR A 40 1.39 -11.91 -1.32
C THR A 40 0.77 -10.54 -1.09
N CYS A 41 1.48 -9.45 -1.39
CA CYS A 41 0.94 -8.10 -1.25
C CYS A 41 0.17 -7.66 -2.49
N THR A 42 0.49 -8.19 -3.68
CA THR A 42 -0.11 -7.76 -4.95
C THR A 42 -1.64 -7.78 -4.96
N PRO A 43 -2.35 -8.82 -4.46
CA PRO A 43 -3.82 -8.83 -4.45
C PRO A 43 -4.42 -7.71 -3.59
N PHE A 44 -3.78 -7.36 -2.47
CA PHE A 44 -4.23 -6.27 -1.61
C PHE A 44 -3.93 -4.90 -2.23
N VAL A 45 -2.80 -4.77 -2.93
CA VAL A 45 -2.49 -3.57 -3.71
C VAL A 45 -3.53 -3.36 -4.81
N GLU A 46 -3.87 -4.40 -5.57
CA GLU A 46 -4.92 -4.34 -6.60
C GLU A 46 -6.29 -3.97 -5.99
N LEU A 47 -6.61 -4.49 -4.81
CA LEU A 47 -7.83 -4.16 -4.08
C LEU A 47 -7.88 -2.69 -3.64
N LEU A 48 -6.80 -2.17 -3.04
CA LEU A 48 -6.66 -0.76 -2.66
C LEU A 48 -6.72 0.14 -3.90
N ALA A 49 -6.04 -0.25 -4.97
CA ALA A 49 -6.02 0.48 -6.22
C ALA A 49 -7.41 0.55 -6.88
N PHE A 50 -8.16 -0.54 -6.77
CA PHE A 50 -9.54 -0.60 -7.23
C PHE A 50 -10.46 0.33 -6.43
N ALA A 51 -10.20 0.51 -5.12
CA ALA A 51 -11.01 1.39 -4.28
C ALA A 51 -10.97 2.84 -4.78
N ILE A 52 -9.84 3.29 -5.31
CA ILE A 52 -9.62 4.67 -5.80
C ILE A 52 -9.63 4.80 -7.33
N ARG A 53 -10.11 3.78 -8.05
CA ARG A 53 -10.06 3.69 -9.52
C ARG A 53 -10.80 4.82 -10.26
N ASP A 54 -11.74 5.47 -9.58
CA ASP A 54 -12.53 6.59 -10.09
C ASP A 54 -11.85 7.95 -9.91
N LEU A 55 -10.72 7.99 -9.20
CA LEU A 55 -9.91 9.20 -9.06
C LEU A 55 -8.94 9.33 -10.26
N PRO A 56 -8.66 10.55 -10.75
CA PRO A 56 -7.77 10.78 -11.89
C PRO A 56 -6.28 10.69 -11.47
N LEU A 57 -5.87 9.57 -10.88
CA LEU A 57 -4.54 9.35 -10.29
C LEU A 57 -3.78 8.26 -11.05
N SER A 58 -2.46 8.38 -11.11
CA SER A 58 -1.59 7.32 -11.60
C SER A 58 -1.29 6.34 -10.46
N GLN A 59 -1.36 5.04 -10.73
CA GLN A 59 -1.14 4.01 -9.71
C GLN A 59 -0.01 3.08 -10.15
N VAL A 60 0.96 2.84 -9.26
CA VAL A 60 2.19 2.11 -9.57
C VAL A 60 2.49 1.09 -8.48
N PHE A 61 2.79 -0.15 -8.87
CA PHE A 61 3.32 -1.16 -7.98
C PHE A 61 4.85 -1.25 -8.12
N VAL A 62 5.55 -1.24 -6.98
CA VAL A 62 6.99 -1.46 -6.88
C VAL A 62 7.23 -2.78 -6.15
N PRO A 63 7.88 -3.78 -6.79
CA PRO A 63 8.22 -5.02 -6.13
C PRO A 63 9.32 -4.75 -5.09
N TYR A 64 9.04 -5.06 -3.83
CA TYR A 64 9.93 -4.75 -2.71
C TYR A 64 10.25 -3.24 -2.63
N VAL A 65 11.49 -2.87 -2.92
CA VAL A 65 11.99 -1.49 -3.04
C VAL A 65 12.71 -1.27 -4.38
N ASP A 66 12.51 -2.18 -5.35
CA ASP A 66 13.15 -2.11 -6.67
C ASP A 66 12.32 -1.23 -7.62
N GLU A 67 12.60 0.07 -7.62
CA GLU A 67 11.93 1.04 -8.48
C GLU A 67 12.17 0.81 -9.98
N LEU A 68 13.24 0.12 -10.38
CA LEU A 68 13.44 -0.28 -11.78
C LEU A 68 12.42 -1.36 -12.20
N GLY A 69 11.98 -2.16 -11.23
CA GLY A 69 10.90 -3.11 -11.35
C GLY A 69 9.51 -2.50 -11.35
N ALA A 70 9.36 -1.18 -11.20
CA ALA A 70 8.06 -0.52 -11.09
C ALA A 70 7.16 -0.76 -12.31
N ARG A 71 5.88 -1.05 -12.05
CA ARG A 71 4.87 -1.33 -13.07
C ARG A 71 3.59 -0.56 -12.80
N LYS A 72 2.93 -0.11 -13.86
CA LYS A 72 1.65 0.58 -13.71
C LYS A 72 0.53 -0.39 -13.34
N LEU A 73 -0.37 0.04 -12.49
CA LEU A 73 -1.63 -0.61 -12.23
C LEU A 73 -2.68 -0.12 -13.25
N ARG A 74 -3.48 -1.04 -13.79
CA ARG A 74 -4.51 -0.77 -14.81
C ARG A 74 -5.80 -1.48 -14.50
N MET A 75 -6.93 -0.82 -14.78
CA MET A 75 -8.22 -1.48 -14.79
C MET A 75 -8.32 -2.29 -16.08
N VAL A 76 -8.53 -3.60 -15.94
CA VAL A 76 -8.78 -4.52 -17.04
C VAL A 76 -10.27 -4.87 -17.02
N THR A 77 -10.95 -4.64 -18.15
CA THR A 77 -12.38 -4.89 -18.31
C THR A 77 -12.72 -6.35 -17.98
N GLU A 78 -13.80 -6.56 -17.22
CA GLU A 78 -14.24 -7.87 -16.68
C GLU A 78 -13.23 -8.63 -15.78
N VAL A 79 -12.08 -8.03 -15.43
CA VAL A 79 -11.08 -8.65 -14.53
C VAL A 79 -10.90 -7.85 -13.24
N GLY A 80 -10.75 -6.53 -13.35
CA GLY A 80 -10.48 -5.63 -12.22
C GLY A 80 -9.13 -4.94 -12.34
N MET A 81 -8.62 -4.41 -11.22
CA MET A 81 -7.29 -3.79 -11.19
C MET A 81 -6.21 -4.85 -11.28
N GLN A 82 -5.23 -4.64 -12.15
CA GLN A 82 -4.12 -5.56 -12.39
C GLN A 82 -2.80 -4.81 -12.47
N VAL A 83 -1.72 -5.41 -11.98
CA VAL A 83 -0.36 -4.97 -12.32
C VAL A 83 -0.10 -5.27 -13.80
N SER A 84 0.14 -4.22 -14.58
CA SER A 84 0.39 -4.35 -16.03
C SER A 84 1.86 -4.63 -16.33
N ALA A 85 2.15 -4.99 -17.58
CA ALA A 85 3.53 -5.08 -18.08
C ALA A 85 4.18 -3.71 -18.37
N GLU A 86 3.41 -2.61 -18.33
CA GLU A 86 3.94 -1.27 -18.61
C GLU A 86 4.92 -0.82 -17.51
N PRO A 87 6.17 -0.45 -17.85
CA PRO A 87 7.07 0.16 -16.88
C PRO A 87 6.53 1.51 -16.40
N ALA A 88 6.90 1.88 -15.18
CA ALA A 88 6.55 3.14 -14.56
C ALA A 88 7.78 3.85 -14.02
N THR A 89 7.79 5.18 -14.11
CA THR A 89 8.72 6.01 -13.32
C THR A 89 8.11 6.27 -11.96
N VAL A 90 8.92 6.20 -10.91
CA VAL A 90 8.48 6.40 -9.52
C VAL A 90 8.63 7.87 -9.14
N ASN A 91 7.52 8.51 -8.78
CA ASN A 91 7.45 9.88 -8.27
C ASN A 91 6.16 10.03 -7.42
N PRO A 92 6.12 9.44 -6.22
CA PRO A 92 4.92 9.35 -5.41
C PRO A 92 4.48 10.72 -4.88
N ALA A 93 3.19 11.02 -5.01
CA ALA A 93 2.50 11.94 -4.11
C ALA A 93 2.08 11.23 -2.81
N VAL A 94 1.82 9.93 -2.90
CA VAL A 94 1.56 9.05 -1.75
C VAL A 94 2.35 7.76 -1.91
N THR A 95 3.06 7.40 -0.86
CA THR A 95 3.78 6.13 -0.72
C THR A 95 2.97 5.20 0.17
N VAL A 96 2.61 4.02 -0.34
CA VAL A 96 1.91 2.97 0.40
C VAL A 96 2.87 1.82 0.69
N LEU A 97 3.21 1.62 1.96
CA LEU A 97 3.99 0.49 2.43
C LEU A 97 3.08 -0.67 2.82
N MET A 98 3.28 -1.82 2.18
CA MET A 98 2.59 -3.05 2.55
C MET A 98 3.33 -3.76 3.68
N GLY A 99 2.60 -4.19 4.71
CA GLY A 99 3.15 -4.87 5.89
C GLY A 99 3.95 -6.14 5.61
N GLY A 100 3.76 -6.75 4.43
CA GLY A 100 4.60 -7.86 3.99
C GLY A 100 6.10 -7.51 3.98
N LEU A 101 6.45 -6.24 3.68
CA LEU A 101 7.86 -5.81 3.64
C LEU A 101 8.56 -5.87 5.00
N SER A 102 7.81 -5.82 6.10
CA SER A 102 8.40 -5.90 7.45
C SER A 102 8.53 -7.34 7.94
N MET A 103 7.97 -8.33 7.22
CA MET A 103 8.03 -9.72 7.65
C MET A 103 9.46 -10.26 7.67
N PRO A 104 9.79 -11.17 8.60
CA PRO A 104 11.05 -11.90 8.58
C PRO A 104 11.27 -12.63 7.25
N ASN A 105 12.52 -12.74 6.81
CA ASN A 105 12.96 -13.44 5.59
C ASN A 105 12.54 -12.80 4.26
N VAL A 106 11.95 -11.60 4.27
CA VAL A 106 11.79 -10.79 3.06
C VAL A 106 13.16 -10.20 2.68
N PRO A 107 13.53 -10.18 1.38
CA PRO A 107 14.86 -9.76 0.94
C PRO A 107 15.06 -8.23 0.95
N VAL A 108 14.47 -7.53 1.92
CA VAL A 108 14.71 -6.11 2.18
C VAL A 108 14.86 -5.85 3.66
N SER A 109 15.76 -4.94 4.01
CA SER A 109 15.91 -4.42 5.36
C SER A 109 15.05 -3.18 5.57
N ARG A 110 14.72 -2.90 6.83
CA ARG A 110 14.03 -1.67 7.23
C ARG A 110 14.76 -0.42 6.73
N ASP A 111 16.08 -0.39 6.83
CA ASP A 111 16.90 0.78 6.47
C ASP A 111 16.91 1.00 4.95
N GLN A 112 16.88 -0.08 4.14
CA GLN A 112 16.69 0.02 2.69
C GLN A 112 15.34 0.63 2.33
N VAL A 113 14.27 0.19 3.02
CA VAL A 113 12.92 0.73 2.80
C VAL A 113 12.88 2.21 3.20
N LEU A 114 13.39 2.55 4.38
CA LEU A 114 13.46 3.93 4.87
C LEU A 114 14.25 4.85 3.91
N THR A 115 15.40 4.39 3.42
CA THR A 115 16.22 5.14 2.46
C THR A 115 15.46 5.36 1.14
N THR A 116 14.79 4.33 0.63
CA THR A 116 14.07 4.40 -0.65
C THR A 116 12.88 5.35 -0.55
N VAL A 117 12.02 5.19 0.46
CA VAL A 117 10.84 6.05 0.61
C VAL A 117 11.20 7.47 1.04
N GLY A 118 12.26 7.62 1.84
CA GLY A 118 12.75 8.93 2.30
C GLY A 118 13.39 9.77 1.18
N ALA A 119 13.76 9.17 0.05
CA ALA A 119 14.22 9.89 -1.12
C ALA A 119 13.10 10.71 -1.79
N HIS A 120 11.83 10.31 -1.60
CA HIS A 120 10.66 10.99 -2.14
C HIS A 120 10.12 12.01 -1.15
N GLN A 121 10.82 13.16 -1.07
CA GLN A 121 10.43 14.26 -0.20
C GLN A 121 8.99 14.72 -0.51
N SER A 122 8.22 14.99 0.55
CA SER A 122 6.83 15.48 0.48
C SER A 122 5.75 14.48 0.05
N SER A 123 6.07 13.18 -0.10
CA SER A 123 5.02 12.16 -0.26
C SER A 123 4.40 11.80 1.09
N ALA A 124 3.07 11.69 1.15
CA ALA A 124 2.41 11.15 2.34
C ALA A 124 2.72 9.65 2.47
N LEU A 125 2.92 9.17 3.68
CA LEU A 125 3.29 7.80 3.97
C LEU A 125 2.12 7.02 4.60
N VAL A 126 1.60 6.05 3.86
CA VAL A 126 0.50 5.18 4.30
C VAL A 126 1.02 3.76 4.55
N GLY A 127 0.69 3.19 5.71
CA GLY A 127 0.95 1.80 6.04
C GLY A 127 -0.31 0.96 5.92
N VAL A 128 -0.28 -0.13 5.14
CA VAL A 128 -1.35 -1.13 5.15
C VAL A 128 -0.78 -2.49 5.54
N CYS A 129 -1.21 -3.01 6.70
CA CYS A 129 -0.74 -4.29 7.20
C CYS A 129 -1.87 -5.15 7.76
N PHE A 130 -1.51 -6.36 8.13
CA PHE A 130 -2.41 -7.30 8.77
C PHE A 130 -1.77 -7.85 10.03
N MET A 131 -2.61 -8.20 11.01
CA MET A 131 -2.18 -8.88 12.23
C MET A 131 -1.08 -8.11 12.99
N LYS A 132 -1.13 -6.76 12.99
CA LYS A 132 -0.17 -5.89 13.70
C LYS A 132 1.27 -6.01 13.20
N MET A 133 1.48 -6.31 11.91
CA MET A 133 2.82 -6.62 11.42
C MET A 133 3.82 -5.45 11.57
N PHE A 134 3.39 -4.20 11.37
CA PHE A 134 4.29 -3.06 11.59
C PHE A 134 4.63 -2.85 13.08
N GLU A 135 3.66 -3.03 13.97
CA GLU A 135 3.87 -2.95 15.43
C GLU A 135 4.86 -4.03 15.89
N LYS A 136 4.59 -5.29 15.53
CA LYS A 136 5.42 -6.45 15.90
C LYS A 136 6.87 -6.34 15.44
N MET A 137 7.10 -5.65 14.32
CA MET A 137 8.42 -5.52 13.72
C MET A 137 9.09 -4.17 14.08
N GLY A 138 8.47 -3.33 14.91
CA GLY A 138 9.04 -2.05 15.35
C GLY A 138 9.07 -0.97 14.27
N TRP A 139 8.25 -1.08 13.22
CA TRP A 139 8.23 -0.10 12.14
C TRP A 139 7.45 1.17 12.51
N LEU A 140 6.51 1.08 13.45
CA LEU A 140 5.75 2.25 13.92
C LEU A 140 6.62 3.33 14.59
N GLU A 141 7.81 2.96 15.06
CA GLU A 141 8.79 3.87 15.66
C GLU A 141 9.82 4.39 14.65
N SER A 142 9.89 3.76 13.47
CA SER A 142 10.92 4.03 12.46
C SER A 142 10.39 4.85 11.27
N PHE A 143 9.07 4.92 11.10
CA PHE A 143 8.41 5.58 10.00
C PHE A 143 7.34 6.52 10.53
N ASP A 144 7.33 7.74 10.01
CA ASP A 144 6.31 8.75 10.31
C ASP A 144 5.10 8.55 9.40
N PHE A 145 4.25 7.58 9.73
CA PHE A 145 3.04 7.29 8.97
C PHE A 145 1.96 8.36 9.16
N ASP A 146 1.37 8.82 8.06
CA ASP A 146 0.20 9.70 8.04
C ASP A 146 -1.11 8.91 8.23
N LEU A 147 -1.14 7.66 7.76
CA LEU A 147 -2.26 6.74 7.93
C LEU A 147 -1.74 5.31 8.12
N ILE A 148 -2.34 4.59 9.07
CA ILE A 148 -2.17 3.14 9.18
C ILE A 148 -3.52 2.45 9.14
N ILE A 149 -3.63 1.48 8.25
CA ILE A 149 -4.72 0.51 8.21
C ILE A 149 -4.14 -0.84 8.61
N ASP A 150 -4.50 -1.32 9.79
CA ASP A 150 -4.15 -2.65 10.28
C ASP A 150 -5.42 -3.49 10.43
N ALA A 151 -5.50 -4.58 9.66
CA ALA A 151 -6.66 -5.46 9.65
C ALA A 151 -6.33 -6.84 10.25
N THR A 152 -7.31 -7.42 10.94
CA THR A 152 -7.20 -8.77 11.50
C THR A 152 -7.97 -9.75 10.64
N ILE A 153 -7.31 -10.81 10.16
CA ILE A 153 -7.96 -11.93 9.46
C ILE A 153 -8.11 -13.08 10.46
N GLU A 154 -9.08 -12.95 11.35
CA GLU A 154 -9.35 -13.92 12.42
C GLU A 154 -10.84 -13.89 12.80
N PRO A 155 -11.53 -15.06 12.91
CA PRO A 155 -11.04 -16.42 12.66
C PRO A 155 -11.06 -16.80 11.17
N VAL A 156 -10.30 -17.84 10.81
CA VAL A 156 -10.44 -18.57 9.54
C VAL A 156 -11.06 -19.94 9.84
N ASN A 157 -12.31 -20.14 9.41
CA ASN A 157 -13.03 -21.41 9.63
C ASN A 157 -12.92 -22.31 8.40
N ILE A 158 -12.49 -23.55 8.58
CA ILE A 158 -12.33 -24.55 7.52
C ILE A 158 -13.40 -25.63 7.70
N TRP A 159 -14.23 -25.81 6.68
CA TRP A 159 -15.25 -26.86 6.61
C TRP A 159 -14.83 -27.87 5.54
N LYS A 160 -15.11 -29.16 5.75
CA LYS A 160 -14.84 -30.24 4.79
C LYS A 160 -16.13 -30.88 4.35
#